data_AF-A0A258LBD0-F1
#
_entry.id   AF-A0A258LBD0-F1
#
_cell.length_a   1.000
_cell.length_b   1.000
_cell.length_c   1.000
_cell.angle_alpha   90.00
_cell.angle_beta   90.00
_cell.angle_gamma   90.00
#
_symmetry.space_group_name_H-M   'P 1'
#
loop_
_entity.id
_entity.type
_entity.pdbx_description
1 polymer ?
#
loop_
_entity_poly.entity_id
_entity_poly.type
_entity_poly.pdbx_seq_one_letter_code
_entity_poly.pdbx_strand_id
1 'polypeptide(L)'
;MIGIKEELYKECLKYVQDCIDTAQQAINAAIESSNDDTKSSAGDKYETGREMMQQEIDRNRKQLEEAKMQKLSLEQIEHQKHYDIVQTGSLVITNFGKFYIGISRGQMQVEGVNYFAISAASPIGT
;
A
#
# COMPACT_ATOMS: atom_id res chain seq x y z
N MET A 1 7.09 -20.41 14.72
CA MET A 1 6.01 -19.43 14.47
C MET A 1 6.49 -17.97 14.43
N ILE A 2 7.50 -17.57 15.21
CA ILE A 2 8.09 -16.20 15.12
C ILE A 2 8.63 -15.92 13.71
N GLY A 3 9.36 -16.86 13.10
CA GLY A 3 9.92 -16.69 11.75
C GLY A 3 8.88 -16.40 10.66
N ILE A 4 7.76 -17.12 10.66
CA ILE A 4 6.69 -16.91 9.66
C ILE A 4 6.06 -15.52 9.80
N LYS A 5 5.83 -15.05 11.03
CA LYS A 5 5.29 -13.68 11.24
C LYS A 5 6.26 -12.62 10.73
N GLU A 6 7.54 -12.81 10.96
CA GLU A 6 8.59 -11.91 10.47
C GLU A 6 8.66 -11.91 8.94
N GLU A 7 8.52 -13.07 8.31
CA GLU A 7 8.52 -13.19 6.85
C GLU A 7 7.28 -12.55 6.21
N LEU A 8 6.10 -12.80 6.77
CA LEU A 8 4.85 -12.13 6.36
C LEU A 8 4.93 -10.62 6.52
N TYR A 9 5.54 -10.16 7.62
CA TYR A 9 5.79 -8.75 7.85
C TYR A 9 6.73 -8.15 6.79
N LYS A 10 7.86 -8.80 6.50
CA LYS A 10 8.80 -8.36 5.45
C LYS A 10 8.13 -8.29 4.08
N GLU A 11 7.30 -9.28 3.74
CA GLU A 11 6.51 -9.29 2.52
C GLU A 11 5.51 -8.12 2.45
N CYS A 12 4.87 -7.80 3.58
CA CYS A 12 3.96 -6.64 3.67
C CYS A 12 4.72 -5.31 3.56
N LEU A 13 5.89 -5.19 4.20
CA LEU A 13 6.73 -3.99 4.08
C LEU A 13 7.22 -3.78 2.66
N LYS A 14 7.71 -4.85 2.02
CA LYS A 14 8.19 -4.81 0.64
C LYS A 14 7.09 -4.33 -0.30
N TYR A 15 5.90 -4.89 -0.17
CA TYR A 15 4.74 -4.45 -0.95
C TYR A 15 4.42 -2.97 -0.81
N VAL A 16 4.35 -2.49 0.43
CA VAL A 16 4.00 -1.09 0.68
C VAL A 16 5.10 -0.18 0.13
N GLN A 17 6.36 -0.59 0.23
CA GLN A 17 7.47 0.14 -0.39
C GLN A 17 7.35 0.15 -1.91
N ASP A 18 7.04 -0.98 -2.56
CA ASP A 18 6.80 -1.06 -4.01
C ASP A 18 5.64 -0.14 -4.43
N CYS A 19 4.56 -0.07 -3.64
CA CYS A 19 3.43 0.85 -3.87
C CYS A 19 3.86 2.32 -3.76
N ILE A 20 4.65 2.67 -2.74
CA ILE A 20 5.19 4.02 -2.55
C ILE A 20 6.05 4.41 -3.76
N ASP A 21 6.96 3.53 -4.17
CA ASP A 21 7.89 3.78 -5.26
C ASP A 21 7.14 3.95 -6.60
N THR A 22 6.15 3.08 -6.85
CA THR A 22 5.29 3.16 -8.04
C THR A 22 4.49 4.46 -8.07
N ALA A 23 3.86 4.85 -6.95
CA ALA A 23 3.08 6.08 -6.88
C ALA A 23 3.98 7.32 -7.05
N GLN A 24 5.20 7.29 -6.49
CA GLN A 24 6.17 8.39 -6.65
C GLN A 24 6.65 8.51 -8.10
N GLN A 25 6.91 7.38 -8.77
CA GLN A 25 7.24 7.36 -10.20
C GLN A 25 6.11 7.91 -11.05
N ALA A 26 4.85 7.53 -10.77
CA ALA A 26 3.68 8.05 -11.48
C ALA A 26 3.52 9.57 -11.30
N ILE A 27 3.75 10.10 -10.09
CA ILE A 27 3.74 11.55 -9.84
C ILE A 27 4.82 12.24 -10.68
N ASN A 28 6.04 11.72 -10.68
CA ASN A 28 7.14 12.33 -11.41
C ASN A 28 6.87 12.33 -12.93
N ALA A 29 6.39 11.20 -13.46
CA ALA A 29 6.02 11.08 -14.88
C ALA A 29 4.88 12.05 -15.27
N ALA A 30 3.88 12.24 -14.41
CA ALA A 30 2.79 13.19 -14.64
C ALA A 30 3.30 14.65 -14.63
N ILE A 31 4.25 14.98 -13.74
CA ILE A 31 4.88 16.31 -13.68
C ILE A 31 5.73 16.56 -14.93
N GLU A 32 6.57 15.60 -15.34
CA GLU A 32 7.40 15.70 -16.54
C GLU A 32 6.55 15.89 -17.80
N SER A 33 5.50 15.08 -17.96
CA SER A 33 4.55 15.20 -19.07
C SER A 33 3.88 16.58 -19.09
N SER A 34 3.53 17.14 -17.92
CA SER A 34 2.95 18.47 -17.83
C SER A 34 3.90 19.58 -18.28
N ASN A 35 5.18 19.46 -17.92
CA ASN A 35 6.19 20.43 -18.32
C ASN A 35 6.48 20.38 -19.83
N ASP A 36 6.51 19.19 -20.43
CA ASP A 36 6.75 19.01 -21.86
C ASP A 36 5.57 19.53 -22.72
N ASP A 37 4.33 19.32 -22.26
CA ASP A 37 3.14 19.87 -22.91
C ASP A 37 3.10 21.40 -22.85
N THR A 38 3.55 22.01 -21.74
CA THR A 38 3.65 23.49 -21.62
C THR A 38 4.67 24.14 -22.53
N LYS A 39 5.65 23.38 -23.05
CA LYS A 39 6.68 23.90 -23.96
C LYS A 39 6.26 23.83 -25.43
N SER A 40 5.26 23.01 -25.77
CA SER A 40 4.95 22.62 -27.16
C SER A 40 3.65 23.20 -27.73
N SER A 41 2.80 23.83 -26.93
CA SER A 41 1.53 24.40 -27.41
C SER A 41 1.49 25.92 -27.25
N ALA A 42 0.95 26.63 -28.24
CA ALA A 42 0.80 28.08 -28.24
C ALA A 42 -0.71 28.43 -28.25
N GLY A 43 -1.22 28.94 -27.12
CA GLY A 43 -2.51 29.67 -27.04
C GLY A 43 -3.80 28.85 -26.89
N ASP A 44 -4.68 29.33 -25.99
CA ASP A 44 -6.10 29.01 -25.74
C ASP A 44 -6.57 27.59 -25.37
N LYS A 45 -5.85 26.50 -25.69
CA LYS A 45 -6.26 25.12 -25.29
C LYS A 45 -5.75 24.66 -23.91
N TYR A 46 -5.09 25.54 -23.16
CA TYR A 46 -4.27 25.17 -22.00
C TYR A 46 -5.01 24.97 -20.67
N GLU A 47 -6.15 25.62 -20.46
CA GLU A 47 -6.79 25.60 -19.14
C GLU A 47 -7.31 24.19 -18.78
N THR A 48 -7.96 23.49 -19.71
CA THR A 48 -8.52 22.15 -19.43
C THR A 48 -7.43 21.06 -19.33
N GLY A 49 -6.37 21.13 -20.14
CA GLY A 49 -5.28 20.15 -20.09
C GLY A 49 -4.49 20.22 -18.79
N ARG A 50 -4.24 21.44 -18.30
CA ARG A 50 -3.53 21.68 -17.04
C ARG A 50 -4.34 21.25 -15.82
N GLU A 51 -5.66 21.46 -15.84
CA GLU A 51 -6.55 20.96 -14.79
C GLU A 51 -6.60 19.43 -14.73
N MET A 52 -6.69 18.74 -15.88
CA MET A 52 -6.69 17.28 -15.93
C MET A 52 -5.38 16.67 -15.41
N MET A 53 -4.23 17.24 -15.77
CA MET A 53 -2.94 16.78 -15.25
C MET A 53 -2.80 17.03 -13.75
N GLN A 54 -3.30 18.17 -13.25
CA GLN A 54 -3.29 18.45 -11.82
C GLN A 54 -4.16 17.44 -11.04
N GLN A 55 -5.34 17.08 -11.57
CA GLN A 55 -6.18 16.03 -11.00
C GLN A 55 -5.47 14.67 -10.98
N GLU A 56 -4.73 14.34 -12.02
CA GLU A 56 -3.95 13.10 -12.08
C GLU A 56 -2.81 13.08 -11.06
N ILE A 57 -2.07 14.19 -10.93
CA ILE A 57 -1.03 14.35 -9.89
C ILE A 57 -1.65 14.20 -8.50
N ASP A 58 -2.78 14.87 -8.23
CA ASP A 58 -3.42 14.83 -6.91
C ASP A 58 -3.99 13.44 -6.60
N ARG A 59 -4.50 12.71 -7.60
CA ARG A 59 -4.91 11.31 -7.45
C ARG A 59 -3.72 10.42 -7.06
N ASN A 60 -2.58 10.56 -7.73
CA ASN A 60 -1.39 9.78 -7.41
C ASN A 60 -0.80 10.15 -6.04
N ARG A 61 -0.87 11.44 -5.65
CA ARG A 61 -0.49 11.90 -4.30
C ARG A 61 -1.35 11.26 -3.22
N LYS A 62 -2.67 11.18 -3.44
CA LYS A 62 -3.56 10.50 -2.49
C LYS A 62 -3.19 9.03 -2.31
N GLN A 63 -2.88 8.30 -3.39
CA GLN A 63 -2.41 6.91 -3.29
C GLN A 63 -1.08 6.80 -2.56
N LEU A 64 -0.16 7.73 -2.78
CA LEU A 64 1.12 7.79 -2.07
C LEU A 64 0.92 8.03 -0.57
N GLU A 65 0.00 8.92 -0.18
CA GLU A 65 -0.34 9.16 1.23
C GLU A 65 -0.95 7.91 1.88
N GLU A 66 -1.89 7.25 1.22
CA GLU A 66 -2.49 6.00 1.70
C GLU A 66 -1.42 4.92 1.91
N ALA A 67 -0.49 4.75 0.96
CA ALA A 67 0.61 3.79 1.08
C ALA A 67 1.57 4.16 2.23
N LYS A 68 1.88 5.44 2.43
CA LYS A 68 2.69 5.90 3.58
C LYS A 68 1.99 5.64 4.91
N MET A 69 0.68 5.83 5.00
CA MET A 69 -0.09 5.52 6.20
C MET A 69 -0.10 4.02 6.50
N GLN A 70 -0.17 3.16 5.47
CA GLN A 70 0.00 1.73 5.63
C GLN A 70 1.40 1.36 6.13
N LYS A 71 2.44 2.02 5.62
CA LYS A 71 3.83 1.81 6.08
C LYS A 71 4.00 2.16 7.55
N LEU A 72 3.52 3.33 7.96
CA LEU A 72 3.55 3.75 9.36
C LEU A 72 2.79 2.77 10.26
N SER A 73 1.64 2.27 9.79
CA SER A 73 0.86 1.27 10.52
C SER A 73 1.62 -0.04 10.68
N LEU A 74 2.38 -0.47 9.66
CA LEU A 74 3.27 -1.64 9.74
C LEU A 74 4.46 -1.42 10.66
N GLU A 75 5.10 -0.25 10.63
CA GLU A 75 6.24 0.09 11.49
C GLU A 75 5.87 0.13 12.98
N GLN A 76 4.60 0.41 13.30
CA GLN A 76 4.08 0.37 14.67
C GLN A 76 3.76 -1.05 15.18
N ILE A 77 3.85 -2.08 14.34
CA ILE A 77 3.56 -3.46 14.76
C ILE A 77 4.72 -3.99 15.61
N GLU A 78 4.45 -4.30 16.87
CA GLU A 78 5.40 -5.03 17.71
C GLU A 78 5.32 -6.55 17.44
N HIS A 79 6.30 -7.10 16.72
CA HIS A 79 6.31 -8.51 16.29
C HIS A 79 6.60 -9.54 17.38
N GLN A 80 7.00 -9.10 18.58
CA GLN A 80 7.46 -9.97 19.66
C GLN A 80 6.42 -10.23 20.75
N LYS A 81 5.23 -9.61 20.68
CA LYS A 81 4.20 -9.82 21.69
C LYS A 81 3.20 -10.90 21.26
N HIS A 82 2.95 -11.82 22.20
CA HIS A 82 1.77 -12.66 22.15
C HIS A 82 0.59 -11.84 22.64
N TYR A 83 -0.43 -11.71 21.81
CA TYR A 83 -1.67 -11.05 22.18
C TYR A 83 -2.75 -12.13 22.33
N ASP A 84 -3.46 -12.11 23.46
CA ASP A 84 -4.64 -12.96 23.69
C ASP A 84 -5.86 -12.46 22.90
N ILE A 85 -5.81 -11.21 22.43
CA ILE A 85 -6.81 -10.54 21.60
C ILE A 85 -6.19 -10.25 20.23
N VAL A 86 -6.92 -10.51 19.14
CA VAL A 86 -6.44 -10.25 17.77
C VAL A 86 -6.17 -8.75 17.59
N GLN A 87 -4.94 -8.41 17.21
CA GLN A 87 -4.49 -7.05 16.92
C GLN A 87 -3.66 -7.01 15.62
N THR A 88 -3.42 -5.81 15.09
CA THR A 88 -2.46 -5.60 13.98
C THR A 88 -1.11 -6.25 14.30
N GLY A 89 -0.61 -7.11 13.42
CA GLY A 89 0.55 -7.99 13.62
C GLY A 89 0.22 -9.44 14.00
N SER A 90 -1.06 -9.75 14.24
CA SER A 90 -1.49 -11.09 14.63
C SER A 90 -1.57 -12.03 13.44
N LEU A 91 -1.11 -13.26 13.64
CA LEU A 91 -1.35 -14.38 12.74
C LEU A 91 -2.48 -15.22 13.32
N VAL A 92 -3.62 -15.23 12.64
CA VAL A 92 -4.81 -15.99 12.99
C VAL A 92 -4.87 -17.22 12.09
N ILE A 93 -4.92 -18.40 12.69
CA ILE A 93 -5.04 -19.66 11.96
C ILE A 93 -6.42 -20.22 12.27
N THR A 94 -7.24 -20.38 11.24
CA THR A 94 -8.56 -21.00 11.34
C THR A 94 -8.63 -22.24 10.44
N ASN A 95 -9.72 -22.99 10.57
CA ASN A 95 -10.05 -24.08 9.66
C ASN A 95 -10.34 -23.61 8.21
N PHE A 96 -10.61 -22.32 8.01
CA PHE A 96 -10.89 -21.73 6.70
C PHE A 96 -9.66 -21.10 6.03
N GLY A 97 -8.56 -20.88 6.77
CA GLY A 97 -7.35 -20.30 6.22
C GLY A 97 -6.41 -19.71 7.26
N LYS A 98 -5.31 -19.13 6.78
CA LYS A 98 -4.33 -18.41 7.60
C LYS A 98 -4.40 -16.93 7.27
N PHE A 99 -4.64 -16.09 8.26
CA PHE A 99 -4.87 -14.66 8.10
C PHE A 99 -3.82 -13.88 8.90
N TYR A 100 -3.17 -12.94 8.23
CA TYR A 100 -2.26 -11.99 8.85
C TYR A 100 -2.97 -10.63 8.94
N ILE A 101 -3.18 -10.14 10.16
CA ILE A 101 -3.89 -8.89 10.40
C ILE A 101 -2.86 -7.76 10.33
N GLY A 102 -2.98 -6.85 9.37
CA GLY A 102 -2.02 -5.78 9.16
C GLY A 102 -2.51 -4.81 8.10
N ILE A 103 -2.22 -5.12 6.85
CA ILE A 103 -2.62 -4.35 5.67
C ILE A 103 -3.42 -5.21 4.69
N SER A 104 -4.24 -4.60 3.85
CA SER A 104 -4.90 -5.32 2.75
C SER A 104 -3.92 -5.53 1.59
N ARG A 105 -3.16 -6.63 1.64
CA ARG A 105 -2.32 -7.12 0.54
C ARG A 105 -2.95 -8.33 -0.19
N GLY A 106 -3.99 -8.92 0.38
CA GLY A 106 -4.65 -10.09 -0.21
C GLY A 106 -3.85 -11.36 0.04
N GLN A 107 -3.86 -12.30 -0.93
CA GLN A 107 -3.18 -13.59 -0.78
C GLN A 107 -1.66 -13.44 -0.98
N MET A 108 -0.91 -14.03 -0.06
CA MET A 108 0.54 -14.18 -0.09
C MET A 108 0.89 -15.65 0.08
N GLN A 109 2.00 -16.09 -0.50
CA GLN A 109 2.51 -17.44 -0.31
C GLN A 109 3.88 -17.37 0.38
N VAL A 110 4.00 -18.05 1.51
CA VAL A 110 5.23 -18.16 2.31
C VAL A 110 5.49 -19.64 2.55
N GLU A 111 6.68 -20.12 2.20
CA GLU A 111 7.06 -21.54 2.31
C GLU A 111 6.05 -22.52 1.67
N GLY A 112 5.42 -22.13 0.56
CA GLY A 112 4.40 -22.93 -0.13
C GLY A 112 3.02 -22.96 0.56
N VAL A 113 2.84 -22.17 1.62
CA VAL A 113 1.58 -22.03 2.35
C VAL A 113 0.94 -20.69 2.03
N ASN A 114 -0.36 -20.70 1.76
CA ASN A 114 -1.12 -19.48 1.49
C ASN A 114 -1.54 -18.78 2.80
N TYR A 115 -1.33 -17.46 2.84
CA TYR A 115 -1.71 -16.54 3.91
C TYR A 115 -2.48 -15.37 3.30
N PHE A 116 -3.47 -14.84 4.02
CA PHE A 116 -4.21 -13.66 3.60
C PHE A 116 -3.86 -12.47 4.50
N ALA A 117 -3.23 -11.45 3.92
CA ALA A 117 -3.01 -10.17 4.61
C ALA A 117 -4.25 -9.28 4.46
N ILE A 118 -4.90 -9.01 5.60
CA ILE A 118 -6.09 -8.17 5.68
C ILE A 118 -5.88 -7.05 6.70
N SER A 119 -6.44 -5.87 6.44
CA SER A 119 -6.45 -4.80 7.45
C SER A 119 -7.51 -5.06 8.52
N ALA A 120 -7.28 -4.56 9.74
CA ALA A 120 -8.28 -4.61 10.82
C ALA A 120 -9.57 -3.84 10.50
N ALA A 121 -9.52 -2.92 9.52
CA ALA A 121 -10.68 -2.16 9.03
C ALA A 121 -11.47 -2.87 7.91
N SER A 122 -11.05 -4.07 7.50
CA SER A 122 -11.77 -4.89 6.52
C SER A 122 -13.07 -5.45 7.13
N PRO A 123 -14.16 -5.69 6.36
CA PRO A 123 -15.39 -6.31 6.86
C PRO A 123 -15.18 -7.70 7.51
N ILE A 124 -14.04 -8.35 7.24
CA ILE A 124 -13.64 -9.64 7.82
C ILE A 124 -12.91 -9.46 9.18
N GLY A 125 -12.41 -8.26 9.46
CA GLY A 125 -11.65 -7.91 10.67
C GLY A 125 -12.50 -7.47 11.87
N THR A 126 -13.83 -7.49 11.75
CA THR A 126 -14.80 -7.19 12.82
C THR A 126 -15.61 -8.40 13.23
#